data_AF-A0A9R1BIM8-F1
#
_entry.id   AF-A0A9R1BIM8-F1
#
_cell.length_a   1.000
_cell.length_b   1.000
_cell.length_c   1.000
_cell.angle_alpha   90.00
_cell.angle_beta   90.00
_cell.angle_gamma   90.00
#
_symmetry.space_group_name_H-M   'P 1'
#
loop_
_entity.id
_entity.type
_entity.pdbx_description
1 polymer ?
#
loop_
_entity_poly.entity_id
_entity_poly.type
_entity_poly.pdbx_seq_one_letter_code
_entity_poly.pdbx_strand_id
1 'polypeptide(L)'
;MAAAGDEKLYLLVACALLLLAVGCQASPLQIGFYHDRCPQAEAVVKGVMMEAISQNPGNGAAMIRMLFHDCFVEDVVTPNDLDKQYYNNVLSHTVLFTSDAALLTSEETARMVLDNANIPGWWEDRFEKAMVKMAGIEVKTGDQGQIRKNCRAIN
;
A
#
# COMPACT_ATOMS: atom_id res chain seq x y z
N MET A 1 1.33 -57.81 -29.53
CA MET A 1 0.55 -57.12 -28.48
C MET A 1 1.51 -56.17 -27.78
N ALA A 2 1.70 -54.98 -28.33
CA ALA A 2 2.66 -53.98 -27.87
C ALA A 2 1.89 -52.69 -27.62
N ALA A 3 1.60 -52.36 -26.35
CA ALA A 3 1.02 -51.08 -25.94
C ALA A 3 1.09 -50.85 -24.40
N ALA A 4 2.04 -51.45 -23.67
CA ALA A 4 2.14 -51.28 -22.21
C ALA A 4 3.28 -50.34 -21.77
N GLY A 5 4.12 -49.89 -22.69
CA GLY A 5 5.28 -49.01 -22.42
C GLY A 5 4.96 -47.52 -22.52
N ASP A 6 4.04 -47.14 -23.42
CA ASP A 6 3.75 -45.74 -23.74
C ASP A 6 2.93 -45.02 -22.64
N GLU A 7 2.01 -45.71 -21.96
CA GLU A 7 1.23 -45.10 -20.85
C GLU A 7 2.12 -44.70 -19.67
N LYS A 8 3.08 -45.56 -19.29
CA LYS A 8 4.01 -45.27 -18.19
C LYS A 8 4.95 -44.12 -18.55
N LEU A 9 5.39 -44.06 -19.80
CA LEU A 9 6.23 -42.97 -20.30
C LEU A 9 5.46 -41.65 -20.32
N TYR A 10 4.19 -41.66 -20.77
CA TYR A 10 3.32 -40.48 -20.74
C TYR A 10 3.09 -39.98 -19.31
N LEU A 11 2.86 -40.90 -18.36
CA LEU A 11 2.63 -40.55 -16.97
C LEU A 11 3.88 -39.94 -16.32
N LEU A 12 5.07 -40.49 -16.61
CA LEU A 12 6.35 -39.97 -16.12
C LEU A 12 6.69 -38.59 -16.71
N VAL A 13 6.45 -38.39 -18.02
CA VAL A 13 6.67 -37.11 -18.68
C VAL A 13 5.68 -36.05 -18.18
N ALA A 14 4.41 -36.42 -17.98
CA ALA A 14 3.41 -35.53 -17.40
C ALA A 14 3.76 -35.13 -15.95
N CYS A 15 4.19 -36.08 -15.11
CA CYS A 15 4.65 -35.78 -13.74
C CYS A 15 5.91 -34.88 -13.74
N ALA A 16 6.86 -35.10 -14.64
CA ALA A 16 8.07 -34.27 -14.75
C ALA A 16 7.74 -32.84 -15.20
N LEU A 17 6.80 -32.66 -16.14
CA LEU A 17 6.29 -31.34 -16.55
C LEU A 17 5.51 -30.65 -15.42
N LEU A 18 4.73 -31.40 -14.63
CA LEU A 18 4.02 -30.89 -13.44
C LEU A 18 5.00 -30.45 -12.34
N LEU A 19 6.11 -31.16 -12.13
CA LEU A 19 7.14 -30.80 -11.15
C LEU A 19 7.93 -29.55 -11.55
N LEU A 20 8.12 -29.29 -12.85
CA LEU A 20 8.78 -28.08 -13.36
C LEU A 20 7.88 -26.84 -13.34
N ALA A 21 6.56 -27.01 -13.27
CA ALA A 21 5.58 -25.92 -13.20
C ALA A 21 5.36 -25.37 -11.78
N VAL A 22 5.93 -26.00 -10.75
CA VAL A 22 5.96 -25.46 -9.38
C VAL A 22 7.09 -24.42 -9.30
N GLY A 23 6.92 -23.33 -10.04
CA GLY A 23 7.74 -22.13 -9.92
C GLY A 23 7.52 -21.44 -8.57
N CYS A 24 8.55 -20.75 -8.09
CA CYS A 24 8.58 -19.95 -6.86
C CYS A 24 7.33 -19.08 -6.74
N GLN A 25 6.42 -19.41 -5.81
CA GLN A 25 5.34 -18.48 -5.46
C GLN A 25 5.96 -17.37 -4.60
N ALA A 26 5.86 -16.13 -5.09
CA ALA A 26 6.11 -14.97 -4.27
C ALA A 26 5.21 -15.07 -3.03
N SER A 27 5.82 -15.11 -1.84
CA SER A 27 5.03 -15.17 -0.61
C SER A 27 4.20 -13.88 -0.52
N PRO A 28 2.87 -13.99 -0.36
CA PRO A 28 2.04 -12.80 -0.24
C PRO A 28 2.45 -12.00 0.99
N LEU A 29 2.31 -10.68 0.92
CA LEU A 29 2.51 -9.81 2.08
C LEU A 29 1.53 -10.22 3.17
N GLN A 30 2.02 -10.27 4.42
CA GLN A 30 1.25 -10.73 5.55
C GLN A 30 1.39 -9.76 6.72
N ILE A 31 0.25 -9.42 7.34
CA ILE A 31 0.23 -8.71 8.61
C ILE A 31 0.80 -9.64 9.69
N GLY A 32 1.73 -9.15 10.50
CA GLY A 32 2.42 -9.94 11.51
C GLY A 32 3.55 -10.82 10.96
N PHE A 33 4.08 -10.53 9.77
CA PHE A 33 5.20 -11.27 9.17
C PHE A 33 6.43 -11.39 10.09
N TYR A 34 6.65 -10.42 10.99
CA TYR A 34 7.78 -10.45 11.92
C TYR A 34 7.46 -11.11 13.26
N HIS A 35 6.24 -11.59 13.48
CA HIS A 35 5.78 -12.09 14.77
C HIS A 35 6.75 -13.12 15.41
N ASP A 36 7.18 -14.13 14.65
CA ASP A 36 8.03 -15.20 15.20
C ASP A 36 9.52 -14.84 15.29
N ARG A 37 10.00 -13.94 14.43
CA ARG A 37 11.44 -13.59 14.33
C ARG A 37 11.81 -12.35 15.14
N CYS A 38 10.93 -11.37 15.18
CA CYS A 38 11.10 -10.10 15.85
C CYS A 38 9.72 -9.63 16.38
N PRO A 39 9.19 -10.24 17.44
CA PRO A 39 7.82 -10.03 17.93
C PRO A 39 7.51 -8.59 18.36
N GLN A 40 8.54 -7.78 18.60
CA GLN A 40 8.39 -6.39 19.03
C GLN A 40 8.42 -5.40 17.86
N ALA A 41 8.67 -5.83 16.62
CA ALA A 41 8.87 -4.94 15.49
C ALA A 41 7.68 -3.99 15.27
N GLU A 42 6.46 -4.55 15.17
CA GLU A 42 5.24 -3.77 14.95
C GLU A 42 4.92 -2.87 16.14
N ALA A 43 5.17 -3.35 17.38
CA ALA A 43 4.94 -2.58 18.60
C ALA A 43 5.88 -1.38 18.72
N VAL A 44 7.16 -1.57 18.41
CA VAL A 44 8.17 -0.49 18.41
C VAL A 44 7.83 0.56 17.36
N VAL A 45 7.53 0.15 16.12
CA VAL A 45 7.15 1.09 15.05
C VAL A 45 5.91 1.88 15.44
N LYS A 46 4.87 1.20 15.96
CA LYS A 46 3.65 1.86 16.43
C LYS A 46 3.93 2.85 17.56
N GLY A 47 4.74 2.46 18.54
CA GLY A 47 5.09 3.33 19.67
C GLY A 47 5.82 4.59 19.22
N VAL A 48 6.83 4.46 18.37
CA VAL A 48 7.59 5.60 17.83
C VAL A 48 6.70 6.51 16.99
N MET A 49 5.84 5.95 16.14
CA MET A 49 4.92 6.74 15.33
C MET A 49 3.91 7.50 16.18
N MET A 50 3.33 6.86 17.20
CA MET A 50 2.37 7.51 18.09
C MET A 50 3.02 8.64 18.90
N GLU A 51 4.27 8.44 19.36
CA GLU A 51 5.05 9.50 20.01
C GLU A 51 5.38 10.65 19.05
N ALA A 52 5.77 10.36 17.81
CA ALA A 52 6.03 11.40 16.84
C ALA A 52 4.76 12.19 16.50
N ILE A 53 3.61 11.52 16.33
CA ILE A 53 2.33 12.16 16.05
C ILE A 53 1.84 12.99 17.25
N SER A 54 2.06 12.52 18.49
CA SER A 54 1.70 13.28 19.69
C SER A 54 2.47 14.59 19.81
N GLN A 55 3.71 14.62 19.32
CA GLN A 55 4.54 15.83 19.27
C GLN A 55 4.10 16.80 18.18
N ASN A 56 3.75 16.29 17.00
CA ASN A 56 3.17 17.10 15.91
C ASN A 56 2.24 16.21 15.05
N PRO A 57 0.94 16.52 14.98
CA PRO A 57 -0.02 15.77 14.15
C PRO A 57 0.40 15.64 12.68
N GLY A 58 1.07 16.67 12.13
CA GLY A 58 1.58 16.68 10.76
C GLY A 58 2.65 15.62 10.47
N ASN A 59 3.25 15.01 11.49
CA ASN A 59 4.21 13.91 11.31
C ASN A 59 3.53 12.66 10.70
N GLY A 60 2.25 12.44 10.95
CA GLY A 60 1.49 11.36 10.32
C GLY A 60 1.38 11.56 8.81
N ALA A 61 0.89 12.74 8.40
CA ALA A 61 0.82 13.15 6.99
C ALA A 61 2.21 13.14 6.32
N ALA A 62 3.25 13.61 7.01
CA ALA A 62 4.62 13.61 6.50
C ALA A 62 5.17 12.19 6.23
N MET A 63 4.83 11.21 7.08
CA MET A 63 5.24 9.81 6.86
C MET A 63 4.56 9.20 5.64
N ILE A 64 3.26 9.45 5.46
CA ILE A 64 2.52 9.00 4.27
C ILE A 64 3.11 9.63 3.00
N ARG A 65 3.43 10.92 3.05
CA ARG A 65 4.10 11.61 1.95
C ARG A 65 5.47 11.01 1.61
N MET A 66 6.27 10.67 2.64
CA MET A 66 7.56 10.02 2.43
C MET A 66 7.43 8.65 1.75
N LEU A 67 6.34 7.92 2.02
CA LEU A 67 6.08 6.61 1.42
C LEU A 67 5.80 6.69 -0.08
N PHE A 68 4.96 7.62 -0.53
CA PHE A 68 4.59 7.72 -1.95
C PHE A 68 5.45 8.69 -2.75
N HIS A 69 6.33 9.44 -2.10
CA HIS A 69 7.07 10.54 -2.71
C HIS A 69 6.17 11.59 -3.39
N ASP A 70 4.89 11.65 -3.01
CA ASP A 70 3.96 12.62 -3.57
C ASP A 70 4.32 14.04 -3.11
N CYS A 71 4.18 14.99 -4.03
CA CYS A 71 4.20 16.40 -3.67
C CYS A 71 3.04 16.70 -2.70
N PHE A 72 3.28 17.64 -1.78
CA PHE A 72 2.38 18.01 -0.67
C PHE A 72 0.91 17.99 -1.08
N VAL A 73 0.04 17.31 -0.31
CA VAL A 73 -1.39 17.63 -0.31
C VAL A 73 -1.55 18.81 0.64
N GLU A 74 -1.91 19.98 0.12
CA GLU A 74 -2.00 21.20 0.94
C GLU A 74 -3.44 21.48 1.34
N ASP A 75 -3.77 21.14 2.58
CA ASP A 75 -4.98 21.58 3.24
C ASP A 75 -4.75 22.96 3.88
N VAL A 76 -5.41 23.99 3.37
CA VAL A 76 -5.26 25.36 3.88
C VAL A 76 -6.04 25.62 5.17
N VAL A 77 -6.96 24.72 5.54
CA VAL A 77 -7.84 24.84 6.71
C VAL A 77 -7.29 24.02 7.87
N THR A 78 -6.89 22.77 7.61
CA THR A 78 -6.35 21.82 8.61
C THR A 78 -5.00 21.23 8.14
N PRO A 79 -3.93 22.04 8.01
CA PRO A 79 -2.67 21.62 7.37
C PRO A 79 -1.91 20.49 8.07
N ASN A 80 -2.23 20.22 9.34
CA ASN A 80 -1.57 19.19 10.14
C ASN A 80 -2.45 17.95 10.37
N ASP A 81 -3.70 17.97 9.91
CA ASP A 81 -4.64 16.87 10.12
C ASP A 81 -4.84 16.11 8.81
N LEU A 82 -4.83 14.79 8.90
CA LEU A 82 -5.20 13.93 7.79
C LEU A 82 -6.69 13.64 7.91
N ASP A 83 -7.50 14.41 7.20
CA ASP A 83 -8.95 14.34 7.30
C ASP A 83 -9.64 14.57 5.94
N LYS A 84 -10.97 14.63 5.96
CA LYS A 84 -11.78 14.89 4.77
C LYS A 84 -11.85 16.37 4.34
N GLN A 85 -11.26 17.30 5.09
CA GLN A 85 -11.27 18.73 4.78
C GLN A 85 -10.61 19.03 3.43
N TYR A 86 -9.66 18.19 3.00
CA TYR A 86 -9.14 18.18 1.63
C TYR A 86 -10.25 18.18 0.57
N TYR A 87 -11.27 17.33 0.69
CA TYR A 87 -12.36 17.27 -0.28
C TYR A 87 -13.28 18.49 -0.21
N ASN A 88 -13.47 19.07 0.98
CA ASN A 88 -14.18 20.34 1.11
C ASN A 88 -13.42 21.45 0.37
N ASN A 89 -12.09 21.47 0.45
CA ASN A 89 -11.24 22.44 -0.25
C ASN A 89 -11.31 22.25 -1.78
N VAL A 90 -11.39 21.00 -2.26
CA VAL A 90 -11.62 20.69 -3.69
C VAL A 90 -12.95 21.28 -4.14
N LEU A 91 -14.03 21.05 -3.37
CA LEU A 91 -15.37 21.57 -3.67
C LEU A 91 -15.47 23.10 -3.61
N SER A 92 -14.69 23.76 -2.75
CA SER A 92 -14.61 25.22 -2.70
C SER A 92 -13.64 25.82 -3.71
N HIS A 93 -12.99 25.01 -4.55
CA HIS A 93 -11.99 25.44 -5.52
C HIS A 93 -10.81 26.21 -4.89
N THR A 94 -10.42 25.82 -3.67
CA THR A 94 -9.31 26.45 -2.91
C THR A 94 -8.05 25.57 -2.86
N VAL A 95 -8.02 24.47 -3.61
CA VAL A 95 -6.86 23.60 -3.73
C VAL A 95 -5.74 24.24 -4.56
N LEU A 96 -4.49 23.88 -4.23
CA LEU A 96 -3.30 24.47 -4.82
C LEU A 96 -2.95 23.88 -6.20
N PHE A 97 -3.07 22.56 -6.36
CA PHE A 97 -2.60 21.89 -7.58
C PHE A 97 -3.71 21.71 -8.61
N THR A 98 -3.32 21.80 -9.89
CA THR A 98 -4.22 21.52 -11.01
C THR A 98 -4.69 20.07 -11.02
N SER A 99 -3.88 19.13 -10.52
CA SER A 99 -4.26 17.72 -10.33
C SER A 99 -5.40 17.55 -9.33
N ASP A 100 -5.44 18.38 -8.28
CA ASP A 100 -6.53 18.35 -7.29
C ASP A 100 -7.82 18.93 -7.90
N ALA A 101 -7.71 20.08 -8.58
CA ALA A 101 -8.84 20.70 -9.26
C ALA A 101 -9.40 19.78 -10.37
N ALA A 102 -8.54 18.96 -10.99
CA ALA A 102 -8.95 18.01 -12.01
C ALA A 102 -9.91 16.92 -11.49
N LEU A 103 -9.99 16.68 -10.17
CA LEU A 103 -10.93 15.73 -9.59
C LEU A 103 -12.40 16.09 -9.87
N LEU A 104 -12.70 17.36 -10.17
CA LEU A 104 -14.05 17.80 -10.51
C LEU A 104 -14.34 17.79 -12.02
N THR A 105 -13.39 17.38 -12.87
CA THR A 105 -13.53 17.44 -14.34
C THR A 105 -14.43 16.34 -14.90
N SER A 106 -14.50 15.18 -14.24
CA SER A 106 -15.38 14.08 -14.63
C SER A 106 -16.52 13.92 -13.63
N GLU A 107 -17.70 13.52 -14.10
CA GLU A 107 -18.87 13.31 -13.24
C GLU A 107 -18.62 12.22 -12.18
N GLU A 108 -17.90 11.16 -12.55
CA GLU A 108 -17.59 10.03 -11.67
C GLU A 108 -16.68 10.47 -10.52
N THR A 109 -15.57 11.16 -10.83
CA THR A 109 -14.64 11.64 -9.80
C THR A 109 -15.26 12.75 -8.94
N ALA A 110 -16.07 13.63 -9.54
CA ALA A 110 -16.78 14.66 -8.79
C ALA A 110 -17.76 14.06 -7.77
N ARG A 111 -18.47 12.97 -8.13
CA ARG A 111 -19.33 12.24 -7.20
C ARG A 111 -18.52 11.61 -6.06
N MET A 112 -17.36 11.02 -6.35
CA MET A 112 -16.48 10.49 -5.31
C MET A 112 -15.98 11.58 -4.35
N VAL A 113 -15.61 12.77 -4.86
CA VAL A 113 -15.24 13.92 -4.03
C VAL A 113 -16.39 14.32 -3.11
N LEU A 114 -17.61 14.40 -3.65
CA LEU A 114 -18.80 14.73 -2.87
C LEU A 114 -19.06 13.72 -1.75
N ASP A 115 -18.98 12.43 -2.06
CA ASP A 115 -19.18 11.35 -1.09
C ASP A 115 -18.12 11.39 0.02
N ASN A 116 -16.85 11.56 -0.34
CA ASN A 116 -15.75 11.64 0.61
C ASN A 116 -15.86 12.86 1.54
N ALA A 117 -16.39 13.99 1.05
CA ALA A 117 -16.62 15.19 1.85
C ALA A 117 -17.81 15.02 2.83
N ASN A 118 -18.90 14.39 2.37
CA ASN A 118 -20.19 14.47 3.06
C ASN A 118 -20.60 13.20 3.82
N ILE A 119 -20.12 12.03 3.43
CA ILE A 119 -20.47 10.76 4.08
C ILE A 119 -19.48 10.49 5.23
N PRO A 120 -19.92 10.46 6.50
CA PRO A 120 -19.02 10.19 7.63
C PRO A 120 -18.35 8.82 7.52
N GLY A 121 -17.03 8.76 7.71
CA GLY A 121 -16.25 7.51 7.69
C GLY A 121 -15.93 6.95 6.30
N TRP A 122 -16.51 7.54 5.24
CA TRP A 122 -16.41 7.02 3.88
C TRP A 122 -15.04 7.23 3.27
N TRP A 123 -14.46 8.40 3.53
CA TRP A 123 -13.12 8.71 3.08
C TRP A 123 -12.09 7.83 3.80
N GLU A 124 -12.20 7.69 5.13
CA GLU A 124 -11.27 6.94 5.97
C GLU A 124 -11.17 5.46 5.53
N ASP A 125 -12.32 4.80 5.33
CA ASP A 125 -12.39 3.40 4.90
C ASP A 125 -11.73 3.17 3.53
N ARG A 126 -11.96 4.10 2.59
CA ARG A 126 -11.37 4.02 1.25
C ARG A 126 -9.89 4.35 1.26
N PHE A 127 -9.50 5.34 2.05
CA PHE A 127 -8.11 5.73 2.23
C PHE A 127 -7.30 4.55 2.77
N GLU A 128 -7.75 3.89 3.84
CA GLU A 128 -7.10 2.69 4.40
C GLU A 128 -6.88 1.60 3.34
N LYS A 129 -7.91 1.27 2.57
CA LYS A 129 -7.85 0.24 1.52
C LYS A 129 -6.89 0.63 0.40
N ALA A 130 -6.92 1.89 -0.03
CA ALA A 130 -6.02 2.39 -1.06
C ALA A 130 -4.56 2.33 -0.59
N MET A 131 -4.29 2.73 0.65
CA MET A 131 -2.98 2.70 1.27
C MET A 131 -2.38 1.29 1.33
N VAL A 132 -3.16 0.30 1.77
CA VAL A 132 -2.73 -1.11 1.79
C VAL A 132 -2.45 -1.63 0.38
N LYS A 133 -3.30 -1.27 -0.60
CA LYS A 133 -3.11 -1.67 -1.99
C LYS A 133 -1.85 -1.06 -2.59
N MET A 134 -1.60 0.23 -2.36
CA MET A 134 -0.41 0.91 -2.85
C MET A 134 0.88 0.39 -2.19
N ALA A 135 0.83 0.05 -0.90
CA ALA A 135 1.97 -0.55 -0.19
C ALA A 135 2.38 -1.93 -0.77
N GLY A 136 1.52 -2.57 -1.55
CA GLY A 136 1.81 -3.83 -2.24
C GLY A 136 2.41 -3.69 -3.65
N ILE A 137 2.64 -2.46 -4.14
CA ILE A 137 3.18 -2.25 -5.49
C ILE A 137 4.67 -2.64 -5.53
N GLU A 138 5.02 -3.54 -6.44
CA GLU A 138 6.41 -3.92 -6.77
C GLU A 138 7.28 -4.31 -5.55
N VAL A 139 6.66 -4.85 -4.51
CA VAL A 139 7.36 -5.27 -3.30
C VAL A 139 8.33 -6.41 -3.58
N LYS A 140 9.51 -6.35 -2.96
CA LYS A 140 10.50 -7.42 -3.00
C LYS A 140 10.18 -8.44 -1.92
N THR A 141 10.09 -9.71 -2.31
CA THR A 141 9.73 -10.81 -1.40
C THR A 141 10.76 -11.94 -1.46
N GLY A 142 10.72 -12.83 -0.47
CA GLY A 142 11.68 -13.95 -0.40
C GLY A 142 13.12 -13.47 -0.25
N ASP A 143 13.98 -13.87 -1.18
CA ASP A 143 15.39 -13.53 -1.26
C ASP A 143 15.68 -12.31 -2.15
N GLN A 144 14.65 -11.63 -2.66
CA GLN A 144 14.80 -10.43 -3.48
C GLN A 144 15.24 -9.24 -2.61
N GLY A 145 16.47 -8.77 -2.78
CA GLY A 145 16.98 -7.58 -2.09
C GLY A 145 17.63 -7.88 -0.74
N GLN A 146 17.48 -6.98 0.23
CA GLN A 146 18.10 -7.10 1.55
C GLN A 146 17.38 -6.30 2.64
N ILE A 147 17.51 -6.75 3.90
CA ILE A 147 17.14 -5.96 5.08
C ILE A 147 18.29 -5.01 5.41
N ARG A 148 18.06 -3.70 5.27
CA ARG A 148 19.07 -2.66 5.53
C ARG A 148 19.25 -2.44 7.03
N LYS A 149 20.51 -2.28 7.46
CA LYS A 149 20.84 -1.83 8.83
C LYS A 149 20.66 -0.32 8.99
N ASN A 150 20.80 0.43 7.89
CA ASN A 150 20.57 1.86 7.82
C ASN A 150 19.76 2.16 6.56
N CYS A 151 18.56 2.73 6.70
CA CYS A 151 17.67 2.99 5.57
C CYS A 151 18.27 3.94 4.51
N ARG A 152 19.28 4.75 4.88
CA ARG A 152 19.96 5.73 4.02
C ARG A 152 21.11 5.14 3.19
N ALA A 153 21.49 3.89 3.43
CA ALA A 153 22.63 3.26 2.76
C ALA A 153 22.32 1.82 2.32
N ILE A 154 22.98 1.38 1.25
CA ILE A 154 23.03 -0.02 0.87
C ILE A 154 24.06 -0.70 1.80
N ASN A 155 23.73 -1.89 2.32
CA ASN A 155 24.67 -2.64 3.18
C ASN A 155 25.94 -3.03 2.41
#